data_AF-A0A6N8XFA4-F1
#
_entry.id   AF-A0A6N8XFA4-F1
#
_cell.length_a   1.000
_cell.length_b   1.000
_cell.length_c   1.000
_cell.angle_alpha   90.00
_cell.angle_beta   90.00
_cell.angle_gamma   90.00
#
_symmetry.space_group_name_H-M   'P 1'
#
loop_
_entity.id
_entity.type
_entity.pdbx_description
1 polymer ?
#
loop_
_entity_poly.entity_id
_entity_poly.type
_entity_poly.pdbx_seq_one_letter_code
_entity_poly.pdbx_strand_id
1 'polypeptide(L)'
;HYLNAIDKETGEFVHKVPIPYSYAAPMTYLADGRQFIVFATGSGNQAGLTALALKPGPAATEGASAPRTALTSRKPADIYTTVCARCHDTAVEGAPRPGHPGDWEIRLQAGIEAIVEGTIKGMPPHMPPRGLCDECTDEELRKVVDFMIEAVVAPEPVTEAAEDPTSGG
;
A
#
# COMPACT_ATOMS: atom_id res chain seq x y z
N HIS A 1 -28.09 -22.76 12.78
CA HIS A 1 -27.33 -21.60 13.31
C HIS A 1 -27.40 -20.46 12.28
N TYR A 2 -27.02 -19.24 12.64
CA TYR A 2 -26.96 -18.12 11.70
C TYR A 2 -25.60 -17.44 11.79
N LEU A 3 -25.03 -17.12 10.63
CA LEU A 3 -23.98 -16.11 10.53
C LEU A 3 -24.67 -14.75 10.38
N ASN A 4 -24.41 -13.84 11.31
CA ASN A 4 -24.97 -12.49 11.29
C ASN A 4 -23.92 -11.49 10.85
N ALA A 5 -24.32 -10.57 9.98
CA ALA A 5 -23.59 -9.32 9.73
C ALA A 5 -24.29 -8.21 10.50
N ILE A 6 -23.51 -7.38 11.17
CA ILE A 6 -23.97 -6.30 12.04
C ILE A 6 -23.33 -5.00 11.56
N ASP A 7 -24.11 -3.93 11.50
CA ASP A 7 -23.61 -2.59 11.25
C ASP A 7 -22.68 -2.16 12.40
N LYS A 8 -21.47 -1.70 12.07
CA LYS A 8 -20.45 -1.40 13.08
C LYS A 8 -20.83 -0.19 13.95
N GLU A 9 -21.58 0.76 13.41
CA GLU A 9 -21.92 2.02 14.08
C GLU A 9 -23.21 1.89 14.89
N THR A 10 -24.24 1.27 14.32
CA THR A 10 -25.56 1.16 14.94
C THR A 10 -25.77 -0.12 15.72
N GLY A 11 -24.98 -1.17 15.45
CA GLY A 11 -25.18 -2.50 16.01
C GLY A 11 -26.40 -3.25 15.45
N GLU A 12 -27.04 -2.71 14.40
CA GLU A 12 -28.20 -3.34 13.77
C GLU A 12 -27.79 -4.53 12.89
N PHE A 13 -28.64 -5.55 12.81
CA PHE A 13 -28.42 -6.67 11.90
C PHE A 13 -28.65 -6.24 10.44
N VAL A 14 -27.59 -6.25 9.63
CA VAL A 14 -27.66 -5.92 8.21
C VAL A 14 -27.88 -7.15 7.32
N HIS A 15 -27.44 -8.33 7.75
CA HIS A 15 -27.67 -9.57 7.01
C HIS A 15 -27.63 -10.81 7.91
N LYS A 16 -28.33 -11.87 7.52
CA LYS A 16 -28.35 -13.16 8.23
C LYS A 16 -28.32 -14.32 7.24
N VAL A 17 -27.35 -15.21 7.39
CA VAL A 17 -27.21 -16.40 6.53
C VAL A 17 -27.41 -17.65 7.38
N PRO A 18 -28.34 -18.55 7.00
CA PRO A 18 -28.50 -19.82 7.70
C PRO A 18 -27.27 -20.71 7.46
N ILE A 19 -26.77 -21.30 8.54
CA ILE A 19 -25.64 -22.23 8.53
C ILE A 19 -26.00 -23.51 9.28
N PRO A 20 -25.57 -24.68 8.77
CA PRO A 20 -26.06 -25.98 9.24
C PRO A 20 -25.54 -26.33 10.65
N TYR A 21 -24.34 -25.88 11.01
CA TYR A 21 -23.71 -26.17 12.31
C TYR A 21 -23.18 -24.89 12.97
N SER A 22 -22.70 -25.02 14.21
CA SER A 22 -21.92 -23.98 14.88
C SER A 22 -20.68 -23.62 14.04
N TYR A 23 -20.16 -22.42 14.27
CA TYR A 23 -19.01 -21.90 13.54
C TYR A 23 -18.02 -21.23 14.49
N ALA A 24 -16.73 -21.28 14.12
CA ALA A 24 -15.66 -20.53 14.76
C ALA A 24 -15.70 -19.06 14.31
N ALA A 25 -14.91 -18.20 14.96
CA ALA A 25 -14.80 -16.80 14.57
C ALA A 25 -14.47 -16.67 13.07
N PRO A 26 -15.24 -15.90 12.29
CA PRO A 26 -15.00 -15.74 10.86
C PRO A 26 -13.75 -14.89 10.60
N MET A 27 -13.10 -15.14 9.47
CA MET A 27 -12.01 -14.34 8.92
C MET A 27 -12.38 -13.86 7.53
N THR A 28 -11.79 -12.75 7.10
CA THR A 28 -11.93 -12.24 5.73
C THR A 28 -10.72 -12.63 4.89
N TYR A 29 -10.95 -12.95 3.62
CA TYR A 29 -9.90 -13.29 2.65
C TYR A 29 -10.24 -12.70 1.27
N LEU A 30 -9.21 -12.36 0.50
CA LEU A 30 -9.35 -11.91 -0.89
C LEU A 30 -8.70 -12.94 -1.80
N ALA A 31 -9.46 -13.51 -2.73
CA ALA A 31 -8.98 -14.45 -3.74
C ALA A 31 -9.55 -14.04 -5.11
N ASP A 32 -8.71 -13.96 -6.14
CA ASP A 32 -9.13 -13.64 -7.51
C ASP A 32 -9.99 -12.35 -7.59
N GLY A 33 -9.60 -11.32 -6.83
CA GLY A 33 -10.33 -10.04 -6.75
C GLY A 33 -11.69 -10.11 -6.06
N ARG A 34 -12.04 -11.25 -5.43
CA ARG A 34 -13.31 -11.46 -4.74
C ARG A 34 -13.09 -11.58 -3.24
N GLN A 35 -13.89 -10.86 -2.46
CA GLN A 35 -13.87 -10.93 -1.01
C GLN A 35 -14.71 -12.11 -0.52
N PHE A 36 -14.13 -12.88 0.39
CA PHE A 36 -14.75 -14.02 1.06
C PHE A 36 -14.77 -13.81 2.57
N ILE A 37 -15.85 -14.27 3.20
CA ILE A 37 -15.92 -14.50 4.64
C ILE A 37 -15.78 -16.01 4.83
N VAL A 38 -14.70 -16.44 5.47
CA VAL A 38 -14.35 -17.85 5.66
C VAL A 38 -14.42 -18.20 7.13
N PHE A 39 -15.06 -19.33 7.45
CA PHE A 39 -15.16 -19.83 8.82
C PHE A 39 -15.20 -21.36 8.83
N ALA A 40 -14.59 -21.93 9.87
CA ALA A 40 -14.77 -23.34 10.17
C ALA A 40 -16.17 -23.57 10.73
N THR A 41 -16.88 -24.56 10.21
CA THR A 41 -18.17 -25.02 10.71
C THR A 41 -18.06 -26.46 11.16
N GLY A 42 -18.79 -26.83 12.19
CA GLY A 42 -18.96 -28.24 12.52
C GLY A 42 -19.51 -28.54 13.89
N SER A 43 -19.82 -29.81 14.08
CA SER A 43 -20.17 -30.41 15.36
C SER A 43 -19.63 -31.85 15.38
N GLY A 44 -18.77 -32.17 16.35
CA GLY A 44 -18.15 -33.50 16.43
C GLY A 44 -17.29 -33.84 15.21
N ASN A 45 -17.60 -34.94 14.52
CA ASN A 45 -16.87 -35.43 13.34
C ASN A 45 -17.32 -34.80 12.00
N GLN A 46 -18.27 -33.87 12.04
CA GLN A 46 -18.78 -33.16 10.85
C GLN A 46 -18.13 -31.78 10.75
N ALA A 47 -16.83 -31.72 10.48
CA ALA A 47 -16.08 -30.48 10.32
C ALA A 47 -15.95 -30.10 8.83
N GLY A 48 -16.08 -28.82 8.52
CA GLY A 48 -15.92 -28.28 7.18
C GLY A 48 -15.51 -26.82 7.18
N LEU A 49 -15.03 -26.34 6.04
CA LEU A 49 -14.79 -24.92 5.78
C LEU A 49 -15.93 -24.38 4.94
N THR A 50 -16.52 -23.28 5.40
CA THR A 50 -17.55 -22.54 4.65
C THR A 50 -16.97 -21.20 4.23
N ALA A 51 -17.13 -20.87 2.95
CA ALA A 51 -16.79 -19.57 2.39
C ALA A 51 -18.04 -18.92 1.80
N LEU A 52 -18.35 -17.70 2.23
CA LEU A 52 -19.45 -16.90 1.70
C LEU A 52 -18.87 -15.73 0.91
N ALA A 53 -19.44 -15.47 -0.26
CA ALA A 53 -19.13 -14.32 -1.10
C ALA A 53 -20.41 -13.72 -1.64
N LEU A 54 -20.35 -12.44 -2.02
CA LEU A 54 -21.45 -11.81 -2.75
C LEU A 54 -21.68 -12.54 -4.09
N LYS A 55 -22.95 -12.59 -4.52
CA LYS A 55 -23.28 -13.08 -5.86
C LYS A 55 -22.47 -12.25 -6.87
N PRO A 56 -21.75 -12.89 -7.81
CA PRO A 56 -21.09 -12.14 -8.85
C PRO A 56 -22.15 -11.36 -9.63
N GLY A 57 -22.02 -10.03 -9.67
CA GLY A 57 -22.71 -9.20 -10.65
C GLY A 57 -22.21 -9.51 -12.06
N PRO A 58 -22.81 -8.95 -13.13
CA PRO A 58 -22.30 -9.11 -14.48
C PRO A 58 -20.82 -8.72 -14.51
N ALA A 59 -19.98 -9.74 -14.72
CA ALA A 59 -18.53 -9.71 -14.77
C ALA A 59 -17.86 -8.64 -13.88
N ALA A 60 -17.47 -9.03 -12.66
CA ALA A 60 -16.22 -8.52 -12.13
C ALA A 60 -15.11 -9.03 -13.06
N THR A 61 -14.84 -8.27 -14.11
CA THR A 61 -13.61 -8.38 -14.89
C THR A 61 -12.46 -8.21 -13.90
N GLU A 62 -11.46 -9.09 -13.97
CA GLU A 62 -10.13 -8.80 -13.47
C GLU A 62 -9.78 -7.35 -13.87
N GLY A 63 -9.63 -6.46 -12.89
CA GLY A 63 -9.49 -5.03 -13.14
C GLY A 63 -10.49 -4.11 -12.44
N ALA A 64 -11.36 -4.61 -11.55
CA ALA A 64 -12.01 -3.73 -10.58
C ALA A 64 -10.97 -3.24 -9.56
N SER A 65 -10.16 -2.25 -9.95
CA SER A 65 -9.48 -1.39 -8.98
C SER A 65 -10.53 -0.89 -7.99
N ALA A 66 -10.22 -1.00 -6.70
CA ALA A 66 -10.90 -0.22 -5.68
C ALA A 66 -11.06 1.23 -6.18
N PRO A 67 -12.16 1.94 -5.83
CA PRO A 67 -12.35 3.32 -6.28
C PRO A 67 -11.06 4.10 -5.99
N ARG A 68 -10.35 4.44 -7.06
CA ARG A 68 -9.12 5.20 -6.96
C ARG A 68 -9.50 6.60 -6.57
N THR A 69 -8.91 7.12 -5.50
CA THR A 69 -9.02 8.53 -5.17
C THR A 69 -8.43 9.30 -6.36
N ALA A 70 -9.28 10.05 -7.07
CA ALA A 70 -8.85 10.88 -8.18
C ALA A 70 -7.83 11.91 -7.68
N LEU A 71 -6.73 12.10 -8.40
CA LEU A 71 -5.76 13.15 -8.07
C LEU A 71 -6.38 14.52 -8.29
N THR A 72 -6.60 15.26 -7.20
CA THR A 72 -7.09 16.64 -7.21
C THR A 72 -5.96 17.68 -7.29
N SER A 73 -4.71 17.24 -7.12
CA SER A 73 -3.51 18.07 -7.14
C SER A 73 -2.37 17.31 -7.83
N ARG A 74 -1.51 18.06 -8.53
CA ARG A 74 -0.32 17.54 -9.22
C ARG A 74 0.98 17.82 -8.44
N LYS A 75 0.86 18.26 -7.17
CA LYS A 75 2.02 18.45 -6.30
C LYS A 75 2.56 17.08 -5.85
N PRO A 76 3.89 16.91 -5.74
CA PRO A 76 4.49 15.62 -5.39
C PRO A 76 4.01 15.04 -4.06
N ALA A 77 3.95 15.86 -3.01
CA ALA A 77 3.48 15.44 -1.69
C ALA A 77 2.00 14.97 -1.71
N ASP A 78 1.15 15.60 -2.53
CA ASP A 78 -0.25 15.22 -2.65
C ASP A 78 -0.42 13.91 -3.42
N ILE A 79 0.36 13.71 -4.50
CA ILE A 79 0.41 12.45 -5.24
C ILE A 79 0.93 11.32 -4.33
N TYR A 80 2.01 11.57 -3.59
CA TYR A 80 2.55 10.63 -2.61
C TYR A 80 1.47 10.21 -1.59
N THR A 81 0.80 11.18 -0.99
CA THR A 81 -0.21 10.94 0.05
C THR A 81 -1.40 10.15 -0.49
N THR A 82 -1.83 10.47 -1.72
CA THR A 82 -3.00 9.85 -2.34
C THR A 82 -2.72 8.43 -2.83
N VAL A 83 -1.50 8.16 -3.31
CA VAL A 83 -1.19 6.92 -4.03
C VAL A 83 -0.12 6.09 -3.33
N CYS A 84 0.98 6.68 -2.90
CA CYS A 84 2.19 5.96 -2.50
C CYS A 84 2.22 5.61 -1.01
N ALA A 85 1.67 6.49 -0.16
CA ALA A 85 1.74 6.42 1.30
C ALA A 85 1.25 5.09 1.89
N ARG A 86 0.21 4.48 1.29
CA ARG A 86 -0.36 3.20 1.72
C ARG A 86 0.66 2.07 1.89
N CYS A 87 1.73 2.08 1.11
CA CYS A 87 2.80 1.08 1.16
C CYS A 87 4.10 1.66 1.74
N HIS A 88 4.40 2.92 1.40
CA HIS A 88 5.68 3.53 1.75
C HIS A 88 5.73 4.11 3.17
N ASP A 89 4.61 4.49 3.80
CA ASP A 89 4.64 5.00 5.18
C ASP A 89 4.96 3.90 6.21
N THR A 90 4.46 2.69 5.95
CA THR A 90 4.56 1.54 6.85
C THR A 90 5.67 0.55 6.44
N ALA A 91 6.43 0.88 5.39
CA ALA A 91 7.47 0.03 4.83
C ALA A 91 6.99 -1.40 4.51
N VAL A 92 5.80 -1.53 3.91
CA VAL A 92 5.24 -2.83 3.49
C VAL A 92 6.26 -3.55 2.63
N GLU A 93 6.61 -4.79 3.02
CA GLU A 93 7.58 -5.64 2.31
C GLU A 93 8.94 -4.97 2.05
N GLY A 94 9.35 -4.02 2.91
CA GLY A 94 10.61 -3.29 2.75
C GLY A 94 10.56 -2.15 1.74
N ALA A 95 9.35 -1.65 1.42
CA ALA A 95 9.18 -0.40 0.67
C ALA A 95 9.92 0.76 1.36
N PRO A 96 10.71 1.56 0.62
CA PRO A 96 11.51 2.60 1.23
C PRO A 96 10.65 3.77 1.70
N ARG A 97 10.80 4.16 2.97
CA ARG A 97 10.08 5.30 3.57
C ARG A 97 10.70 6.63 3.15
N PRO A 98 9.91 7.68 2.87
CA PRO A 98 10.43 9.01 2.59
C PRO A 98 11.40 9.48 3.68
N GLY A 99 12.56 9.99 3.28
CA GLY A 99 13.52 10.58 4.21
C GLY A 99 14.21 9.60 5.17
N HIS A 100 14.03 8.29 5.04
CA HIS A 100 14.66 7.30 5.93
C HIS A 100 16.01 6.81 5.36
N PRO A 101 17.18 7.26 5.86
CA PRO A 101 18.46 7.04 5.18
C PRO A 101 18.79 5.56 4.96
N GLY A 102 18.53 4.70 5.96
CA GLY A 102 18.79 3.26 5.86
C GLY A 102 17.93 2.54 4.81
N ASP A 103 16.80 3.13 4.41
CA ASP A 103 15.97 2.57 3.34
C ASP A 103 16.51 2.97 1.96
N TRP A 104 17.21 4.11 1.85
CA TRP A 104 17.60 4.70 0.57
C TRP A 104 19.09 4.52 0.23
N GLU A 105 19.97 4.27 1.19
CA GLU A 105 21.42 4.19 0.99
C GLU A 105 21.82 3.25 -0.16
N ILE A 106 21.37 1.98 -0.13
CA ILE A 106 21.69 1.00 -1.18
C ILE A 106 20.96 1.33 -2.48
N ARG A 107 19.75 1.89 -2.40
CA ARG A 107 18.92 2.20 -3.58
C ARG A 107 19.51 3.35 -4.39
N LEU A 108 20.00 4.38 -3.71
CA LEU A 108 20.62 5.55 -4.34
C LEU A 108 21.93 5.22 -5.06
N GLN A 109 22.59 4.10 -4.74
CA GLN A 109 23.76 3.63 -5.51
C GLN A 109 23.41 3.27 -6.96
N ALA A 110 22.16 2.89 -7.24
CA ALA A 110 21.68 2.66 -8.60
C ALA A 110 21.47 3.97 -9.39
N GLY A 111 21.44 5.11 -8.70
CA GLY A 111 21.15 6.42 -9.26
C GLY A 111 19.65 6.73 -9.36
N ILE A 112 19.32 8.02 -9.36
CA ILE A 112 17.94 8.52 -9.37
C ILE A 112 17.20 8.04 -10.64
N GLU A 113 17.87 8.03 -11.79
CA GLU A 113 17.28 7.57 -13.06
C GLU A 113 16.76 6.13 -12.99
N ALA A 114 17.54 5.22 -12.40
CA ALA A 114 17.14 3.83 -12.25
C ALA A 114 15.95 3.68 -11.29
N ILE A 115 15.89 4.51 -10.24
CA ILE A 115 14.76 4.53 -9.29
C ILE A 115 13.48 5.01 -9.98
N VAL A 116 13.57 6.08 -10.79
CA VAL A 116 12.44 6.60 -11.57
C VAL A 116 11.98 5.58 -12.60
N GLU A 117 12.89 4.94 -13.33
CA GLU A 117 12.57 3.88 -14.28
C GLU A 117 11.89 2.68 -13.60
N GLY A 118 12.41 2.25 -12.45
CA GLY A 118 11.81 1.20 -11.62
C GLY A 118 10.42 1.58 -11.10
N THR A 119 10.19 2.86 -10.81
CA THR A 119 8.87 3.38 -10.41
C THR A 119 7.89 3.30 -11.58
N ILE A 120 8.31 3.68 -12.79
CA ILE A 120 7.48 3.66 -14.00
C ILE A 120 7.13 2.22 -14.40
N LYS A 121 8.14 1.34 -14.47
CA LYS A 121 7.98 -0.06 -14.89
C LYS A 121 7.39 -0.95 -13.82
N GLY A 122 7.54 -0.58 -12.55
CA GLY A 122 7.24 -1.43 -11.40
C GLY A 122 8.40 -2.36 -11.05
N MET A 123 8.36 -2.90 -9.83
CA MET A 123 9.29 -3.88 -9.28
C MET A 123 8.49 -5.08 -8.75
N PRO A 124 8.05 -6.01 -9.62
CA PRO A 124 7.26 -7.15 -9.20
C PRO A 124 8.05 -8.09 -8.28
N PRO A 125 7.41 -8.72 -7.27
CA PRO A 125 5.99 -8.62 -6.91
C PRO A 125 5.65 -7.41 -6.03
N HIS A 126 6.64 -6.65 -5.56
CA HIS A 126 6.51 -5.72 -4.44
C HIS A 126 5.91 -4.34 -4.79
N MET A 127 6.24 -3.81 -5.97
CA MET A 127 5.76 -2.50 -6.43
C MET A 127 5.13 -2.61 -7.81
N PRO A 128 3.82 -2.33 -7.96
CA PRO A 128 3.18 -2.29 -9.27
C PRO A 128 3.75 -1.18 -10.17
N PRO A 129 3.60 -1.30 -11.51
CA PRO A 129 3.92 -0.22 -12.43
C PRO A 129 3.29 1.11 -12.01
N ARG A 130 4.06 2.18 -12.09
CA ARG A 130 3.66 3.56 -11.72
C ARG A 130 3.16 3.72 -10.28
N GLY A 131 3.39 2.75 -9.39
CA GLY A 131 2.83 2.74 -8.04
C GLY A 131 1.28 2.71 -8.00
N LEU A 132 0.64 2.24 -9.07
CA LEU A 132 -0.80 2.37 -9.34
C LEU A 132 -1.30 3.78 -9.69
N CYS A 133 -0.40 4.73 -9.97
CA CYS A 133 -0.78 6.04 -10.52
C CYS A 133 -0.83 6.02 -12.07
N ASP A 134 -1.89 5.44 -12.62
CA ASP A 134 -2.07 5.34 -14.08
C ASP A 134 -2.21 6.72 -14.75
N GLU A 135 -2.67 7.72 -14.00
CA GLU A 135 -2.89 9.10 -14.46
C GLU A 135 -1.71 10.04 -14.22
N CYS A 136 -0.65 9.60 -13.51
CA CYS A 136 0.57 10.38 -13.37
C CYS A 136 1.32 10.41 -14.70
N THR A 137 2.03 11.49 -15.00
CA THR A 137 3.07 11.53 -16.04
C THR A 137 4.41 11.08 -15.46
N ASP A 138 5.37 10.75 -16.33
CA ASP A 138 6.70 10.33 -15.89
C ASP A 138 7.44 11.45 -15.15
N GLU A 139 7.20 12.70 -15.54
CA GLU A 139 7.74 13.87 -14.84
C GLU A 139 7.19 14.00 -13.42
N GLU A 140 5.90 13.72 -13.22
CA GLU A 140 5.30 13.76 -11.88
C GLU A 140 5.78 12.60 -11.01
N LEU A 141 5.96 11.41 -11.59
CA LEU A 141 6.56 10.29 -10.87
C LEU A 141 8.00 10.59 -10.46
N ARG A 142 8.80 11.26 -11.31
CA ARG A 142 10.12 11.76 -10.92
C ARG A 142 10.04 12.71 -9.74
N LYS A 143 9.18 13.73 -9.80
CA LYS A 143 9.05 14.69 -8.69
C LYS A 143 8.60 14.03 -7.39
N VAL A 144 7.80 12.97 -7.46
CA VAL A 144 7.43 12.14 -6.29
C VAL A 144 8.65 11.39 -5.75
N VAL A 145 9.47 10.79 -6.62
CA VAL A 145 10.74 10.16 -6.20
C VAL A 145 11.65 11.20 -5.53
N ASP A 146 11.80 12.38 -6.13
CA ASP A 146 12.59 13.49 -5.57
C ASP A 146 12.08 13.88 -4.17
N PHE A 147 10.75 14.01 -4.01
CA PHE A 147 10.13 14.27 -2.71
C PHE A 147 10.45 13.17 -1.68
N MET A 148 10.47 11.90 -2.08
CA MET A 148 10.77 10.79 -1.16
C MET A 148 12.23 10.76 -0.70
N ILE A 149 13.15 11.22 -1.54
CA ILE A 149 14.59 11.21 -1.25
C ILE A 149 15.13 12.56 -0.77
N GLU A 150 14.31 13.62 -0.76
CA GLU A 150 14.71 15.00 -0.44
C GLU A 150 15.51 15.09 0.86
N ALA A 151 15.02 14.47 1.94
CA ALA A 151 15.69 14.49 3.25
C ALA A 151 16.91 13.55 3.35
N VAL A 152 17.18 12.70 2.33
CA VAL A 152 18.35 11.81 2.27
C VAL A 152 19.41 12.31 1.28
N VAL A 153 19.01 13.10 0.28
CA VAL A 153 19.87 13.62 -0.79
C VAL A 153 20.16 15.11 -0.60
N ALA A 154 19.45 15.80 0.30
CA ALA A 154 19.85 17.13 0.76
C ALA A 154 21.31 17.05 1.22
N PRO A 155 22.19 17.95 0.74
CA PRO A 155 23.56 17.95 1.20
C PRO A 155 23.53 18.11 2.72
N GLU A 156 24.18 17.18 3.44
CA GLU A 156 24.71 17.45 4.77
C GLU A 156 25.21 18.90 4.76
N PRO A 157 24.86 19.75 5.75
CA PRO A 157 25.43 21.07 5.80
C PRO A 157 26.94 20.87 5.75
N VAL A 158 27.55 21.34 4.66
CA VAL A 158 29.00 21.41 4.55
C VAL A 158 29.38 22.31 5.71
N THR A 159 29.80 21.71 6.81
CA THR A 159 30.55 22.42 7.83
C THR A 159 31.83 22.79 7.14
N GLU A 160 31.77 23.97 6.51
CA GLU A 160 32.90 24.75 6.08
C GLU A 160 33.97 24.55 7.14
N ALA A 161 35.06 23.93 6.71
CA ALA A 161 36.27 23.87 7.49
C ALA A 161 36.48 25.28 8.03
N ALA A 162 36.48 25.41 9.36
CA ALA A 162 37.04 26.57 9.98
C ALA A 162 38.50 26.62 9.51
N GLU A 163 38.73 27.39 8.46
CA GLU A 163 39.95 28.17 8.36
C GLU A 163 40.05 28.90 9.69
N ASP A 164 41.00 28.48 10.52
CA ASP A 164 41.38 29.19 11.72
C ASP A 164 42.51 30.15 11.32
N PRO A 165 42.23 31.46 11.11
CA PRO A 165 43.28 32.43 11.06
C PRO A 165 43.61 32.79 12.51
N THR A 166 44.80 32.41 12.98
CA THR A 166 45.72 33.22 13.82
C THR A 166 46.50 32.35 14.81
N SER A 167 47.81 32.23 14.60
CA SER A 167 48.79 32.49 15.67
C SER A 167 50.17 32.73 15.07
N GLY A 168 50.66 33.96 15.24
CA GLY A 168 52.06 34.30 14.99
C GLY A 168 52.97 33.79 16.11
N GLY A 169 54.23 33.58 15.73
CA GLY A 169 55.38 33.29 16.61
C GLY A 169 56.64 33.26 15.77
#